data_AF-A0A1G5UGD0-F1
#
_entry.id   AF-A0A1G5UGD0-F1
#
_cell.length_a   1.000
_cell.length_b   1.000
_cell.length_c   1.000
_cell.angle_alpha   90.00
_cell.angle_beta   90.00
_cell.angle_gamma   90.00
#
_symmetry.space_group_name_H-M   'P 1'
#
loop_
_entity.id
_entity.type
_entity.pdbx_description
1 polymer ?
#
loop_
_entity_poly.entity_id
_entity_poly.type
_entity_poly.pdbx_seq_one_letter_code
_entity_poly.pdbx_strand_id
1 'polypeptide(L)'
;MAYKEPTFRDRAALSADAKQRALEKLKAKPVLDPAVVAERIAAREAKEAAEAQKRAEKKAAIEQAKLDKIAKAEEAKRAIEEAAKKAQMTEAEKKAARDAKYAARKARKK
;
A
#
# COMPACT_ATOMS: atom_id res chain seq x y z
N MET A 1 -47.80 -23.52 21.64
CA MET A 1 -47.80 -23.24 20.18
C MET A 1 -46.36 -23.26 19.70
N ALA A 2 -46.04 -24.10 18.71
CA ALA A 2 -44.67 -24.21 18.18
C ALA A 2 -44.36 -23.01 17.27
N TYR A 3 -43.20 -22.38 17.47
CA TYR A 3 -42.68 -21.34 16.59
C TYR A 3 -42.40 -21.94 15.21
N LYS A 4 -42.86 -21.25 14.16
CA LYS A 4 -42.69 -21.69 12.77
C LYS A 4 -41.73 -20.73 12.07
N GLU A 5 -40.64 -21.28 11.55
CA GLU A 5 -39.63 -20.47 10.87
C GLU A 5 -40.20 -19.86 9.57
N PRO A 6 -39.96 -18.55 9.31
CA PRO A 6 -40.43 -17.91 8.09
C PRO A 6 -39.79 -18.55 6.87
N THR A 7 -40.62 -18.91 5.89
CA THR A 7 -40.13 -19.42 4.61
C THR A 7 -39.43 -18.32 3.82
N PHE A 8 -38.74 -18.69 2.73
CA PHE A 8 -38.11 -17.70 1.85
C PHE A 8 -39.12 -16.69 1.29
N ARG A 9 -40.34 -17.14 0.94
CA ARG A 9 -41.41 -16.26 0.46
C ARG A 9 -41.86 -15.27 1.53
N ASP A 10 -41.98 -15.72 2.77
CA ASP A 10 -42.35 -14.85 3.90
C ASP A 10 -41.27 -13.78 4.14
N ARG A 11 -39.99 -14.15 4.09
CA ARG A 11 -38.88 -13.20 4.21
C ARG A 11 -38.84 -12.19 3.06
N ALA A 12 -39.13 -12.63 1.84
CA ALA A 12 -39.18 -11.76 0.67
C ALA A 12 -40.33 -10.74 0.79
N ALA A 13 -41.52 -11.18 1.21
CA ALA A 13 -42.66 -10.32 1.47
C ALA A 13 -42.37 -9.30 2.58
N LEU A 14 -41.80 -9.73 3.70
CA LEU A 14 -41.40 -8.83 4.79
C LEU A 14 -40.36 -7.79 4.34
N SER A 15 -39.43 -8.17 3.46
CA SER A 15 -38.44 -7.25 2.90
C SER A 15 -39.07 -6.22 1.96
N ALA A 16 -40.07 -6.62 1.17
CA ALA A 16 -40.81 -5.71 0.30
C ALA A 16 -41.63 -4.70 1.12
N ASP A 17 -42.35 -5.18 2.13
CA ASP A 17 -43.11 -4.34 3.07
C ASP A 17 -42.20 -3.35 3.81
N ALA A 18 -41.04 -3.80 4.29
CA ALA A 18 -40.09 -2.94 4.96
C ALA A 18 -39.58 -1.82 4.04
N LYS A 19 -39.29 -2.13 2.77
CA LYS A 19 -38.91 -1.13 1.76
C LYS A 19 -40.04 -0.14 1.49
N GLN A 20 -41.27 -0.63 1.33
CA GLN A 20 -42.44 0.24 1.12
C GLN A 20 -42.65 1.19 2.31
N ARG A 21 -42.63 0.67 3.54
CA ARG A 21 -42.73 1.50 4.76
C ARG A 21 -41.58 2.50 4.88
N ALA A 22 -40.37 2.14 4.48
CA ALA A 22 -39.23 3.07 4.48
C ALA A 22 -39.43 4.19 3.45
N LEU A 23 -39.95 3.88 2.26
CA LEU A 23 -40.25 4.87 1.23
C LEU A 23 -41.41 5.78 1.65
N GLU A 24 -42.45 5.25 2.28
CA GLU A 24 -43.56 6.03 2.82
C GLU A 24 -43.08 7.00 3.90
N LYS A 25 -42.24 6.53 4.84
CA LYS A 25 -41.62 7.39 5.85
C LYS A 25 -40.73 8.47 5.25
N LEU A 26 -40.01 8.15 4.16
CA LEU A 26 -39.18 9.13 3.47
C LEU A 26 -40.03 10.19 2.76
N LYS A 27 -41.12 9.78 2.09
CA LYS A 27 -42.07 10.69 1.43
C LYS A 27 -42.83 11.56 2.43
N ALA A 28 -43.19 11.02 3.59
CA ALA A 28 -43.87 11.74 4.66
C ALA A 28 -42.93 12.70 5.43
N LYS A 29 -41.61 12.61 5.22
CA LYS A 29 -40.65 13.49 5.88
C LYS A 29 -40.82 14.91 5.33
N PRO A 30 -40.98 15.93 6.20
CA PRO A 30 -41.10 17.30 5.76
C PRO A 30 -39.84 17.73 5.01
N VAL A 31 -40.02 18.58 4.00
CA VAL A 31 -38.93 19.21 3.28
C VAL A 31 -38.09 20.00 4.28
N LEU A 32 -36.77 19.76 4.27
CA LEU A 32 -35.85 20.50 5.13
C LEU A 32 -35.82 21.97 4.71
N ASP A 33 -35.70 22.85 5.68
CA ASP A 33 -35.51 24.28 5.44
C ASP A 33 -34.34 24.50 4.45
N PRO A 34 -34.54 25.28 3.38
CA PRO A 34 -33.48 25.58 2.41
C PRO A 34 -32.20 26.13 3.05
N ALA A 35 -32.28 26.87 4.16
CA ALA A 35 -31.12 27.36 4.89
C ALA A 35 -30.27 26.21 5.46
N VAL A 36 -30.91 25.22 6.08
CA VAL A 36 -30.24 24.04 6.64
C VAL A 36 -29.66 23.15 5.54
N VAL A 37 -30.30 23.08 4.37
CA VAL A 37 -29.77 22.37 3.21
C VAL A 37 -28.50 23.05 2.69
N ALA A 38 -28.51 24.38 2.56
CA ALA A 38 -27.35 25.15 2.14
C ALA A 38 -26.16 24.98 3.10
N GLU A 39 -26.41 25.04 4.42
CA GLU A 39 -25.38 24.79 5.44
C GLU A 39 -24.76 23.40 5.33
N ARG A 40 -25.58 22.37 5.07
CA ARG A 40 -25.09 21.00 4.91
C ARG A 40 -24.26 20.82 3.64
N ILE A 41 -24.64 21.48 2.55
CA ILE A 41 -23.87 21.47 1.31
C ILE A 41 -22.52 22.14 1.54
N ALA A 42 -22.51 23.35 2.11
CA ALA A 42 -21.28 24.08 2.42
C ALA A 42 -20.36 23.29 3.37
N ALA A 43 -20.92 22.66 4.41
CA ALA A 43 -20.16 21.81 5.33
C ALA A 43 -19.59 20.56 4.64
N ARG A 44 -20.30 19.99 3.65
CA ARG A 44 -19.82 18.84 2.87
C ARG A 44 -18.69 19.26 1.93
N GLU A 45 -18.83 20.39 1.25
CA GLU A 45 -17.80 20.94 0.36
C GLU A 45 -16.52 21.28 1.11
N ALA A 46 -16.63 21.89 2.30
CA ALA A 46 -15.48 22.18 3.16
C ALA A 46 -14.76 20.89 3.61
N LYS A 47 -15.51 19.86 3.98
CA LYS A 47 -14.94 18.55 4.32
C LYS A 47 -14.27 17.89 3.12
N GLU A 48 -14.89 17.94 1.96
CA GLU A 48 -14.34 17.35 0.74
C GLU A 48 -13.05 18.04 0.31
N ALA A 49 -12.98 19.37 0.39
CA ALA A 49 -11.75 20.12 0.15
C ALA A 49 -10.64 19.73 1.13
N ALA A 50 -10.95 19.64 2.43
CA ALA A 50 -9.99 19.23 3.45
C ALA A 50 -9.52 17.78 3.25
N GLU A 51 -10.40 16.87 2.88
CA GLU A 51 -10.04 15.49 2.56
C GLU A 51 -9.21 15.38 1.29
N ALA A 52 -9.51 16.18 0.26
CA ALA A 52 -8.74 16.22 -0.98
C ALA A 52 -7.29 16.65 -0.71
N GLN A 53 -7.09 17.68 0.12
CA GLN A 53 -5.76 18.13 0.57
C GLN A 53 -5.02 17.01 1.31
N LYS A 54 -5.65 16.40 2.33
CA LYS A 54 -5.05 15.28 3.08
C LYS A 54 -4.70 14.09 2.19
N ARG A 55 -5.53 13.77 1.19
CA ARG A 55 -5.25 12.70 0.23
C ARG A 55 -4.05 13.05 -0.65
N ALA A 56 -3.92 14.30 -1.09
CA ALA A 56 -2.78 14.76 -1.88
C ALA A 56 -1.47 14.66 -1.08
N GLU A 57 -1.46 15.15 0.16
CA GLU A 57 -0.31 15.06 1.06
C GLU A 57 0.10 13.60 1.32
N LYS A 58 -0.89 12.74 1.61
CA LYS A 58 -0.63 11.31 1.84
C LYS A 58 -0.07 10.62 0.60
N LYS A 59 -0.54 10.96 -0.59
CA LYS A 59 0.01 10.42 -1.85
C LYS A 59 1.47 10.84 -2.05
N ALA A 60 1.78 12.12 -1.83
CA ALA A 60 3.14 12.65 -1.92
C ALA A 60 4.08 11.95 -0.92
N ALA A 61 3.65 11.77 0.33
CA ALA A 61 4.44 11.07 1.35
C ALA A 61 4.69 9.60 0.98
N ILE A 62 3.68 8.90 0.45
CA ILE A 62 3.84 7.51 0.01
C ILE A 62 4.80 7.41 -1.17
N GLU A 63 4.75 8.34 -2.10
CA GLU A 63 5.64 8.37 -3.27
C GLU A 63 7.10 8.62 -2.84
N GLN A 64 7.34 9.59 -1.96
CA GLN A 64 8.66 9.82 -1.39
C GLN A 64 9.19 8.59 -0.64
N ALA A 65 8.39 7.97 0.22
CA ALA A 65 8.81 6.76 0.93
C ALA A 65 9.13 5.59 -0.02
N LYS A 66 8.43 5.47 -1.15
CA LYS A 66 8.74 4.47 -2.17
C LYS A 66 10.07 4.77 -2.86
N LEU A 67 10.30 6.02 -3.25
CA LEU A 67 11.56 6.45 -3.88
C LEU A 67 12.74 6.23 -2.93
N ASP A 68 12.61 6.61 -1.66
CA ASP A 68 13.64 6.39 -0.64
C ASP A 68 13.95 4.90 -0.44
N LYS A 69 12.91 4.06 -0.44
CA LYS A 69 13.09 2.61 -0.31
C LYS A 69 13.81 2.02 -1.53
N ILE A 70 13.48 2.48 -2.72
CA ILE A 70 14.17 2.06 -3.96
C ILE A 70 15.63 2.52 -3.93
N ALA A 71 15.89 3.78 -3.58
CA ALA A 71 17.24 4.32 -3.48
C ALA A 71 18.10 3.51 -2.49
N LYS A 72 17.58 3.24 -1.28
CA LYS A 72 18.27 2.42 -0.28
C LYS A 72 18.52 0.99 -0.76
N ALA A 73 17.58 0.39 -1.48
CA ALA A 73 17.74 -0.95 -2.02
C ALA A 73 18.83 -0.99 -3.11
N GLU A 74 18.88 0.02 -3.98
CA GLU A 74 19.91 0.15 -5.02
C GLU A 74 21.29 0.43 -4.42
N GLU A 75 21.39 1.28 -3.41
CA GLU A 75 22.63 1.50 -2.67
C GLU A 75 23.14 0.22 -2.00
N ALA A 76 22.24 -0.55 -1.36
CA ALA A 76 22.60 -1.82 -0.76
C ALA A 76 23.10 -2.85 -1.79
N LYS A 77 22.45 -2.94 -2.97
CA LYS A 77 22.93 -3.80 -4.07
C LYS A 77 24.32 -3.37 -4.55
N ARG A 78 24.53 -2.07 -4.78
CA ARG A 78 25.83 -1.53 -5.20
C ARG A 78 26.93 -1.83 -4.19
N ALA A 79 26.64 -1.69 -2.90
CA ALA A 79 27.60 -2.03 -1.84
C ALA A 79 27.95 -3.53 -1.84
N ILE A 80 26.97 -4.41 -2.05
CA ILE A 80 27.20 -5.86 -2.15
C ILE A 80 28.05 -6.20 -3.39
N GLU A 81 27.74 -5.61 -4.55
CA GLU A 81 28.51 -5.80 -5.77
C GLU A 81 29.95 -5.29 -5.65
N GLU A 82 30.14 -4.13 -5.04
CA GLU A 82 31.47 -3.57 -4.80
C GLU A 82 32.28 -4.42 -3.82
N ALA A 83 31.65 -4.91 -2.76
CA ALA A 83 32.28 -5.84 -1.82
C ALA A 83 32.67 -7.15 -2.50
N ALA A 84 31.81 -7.70 -3.36
CA ALA A 84 32.11 -8.91 -4.13
C ALA A 84 33.28 -8.72 -5.11
N LYS A 85 33.31 -7.58 -5.82
CA LYS A 85 34.42 -7.23 -6.73
C LYS A 85 35.75 -7.07 -5.97
N LYS A 86 35.73 -6.36 -4.83
CA LYS A 86 36.92 -6.23 -3.95
C LYS A 86 37.40 -7.59 -3.46
N ALA A 87 36.50 -8.46 -3.00
CA ALA A 87 36.86 -9.81 -2.57
C ALA A 87 37.52 -10.62 -3.70
N GLN A 88 36.95 -10.62 -4.90
CA GLN A 88 37.54 -11.31 -6.06
C GLN A 88 38.94 -10.79 -6.42
N MET A 89 39.16 -9.47 -6.39
CA MET A 89 40.49 -8.89 -6.61
C MET A 89 41.50 -9.40 -5.58
N THR A 90 41.12 -9.43 -4.29
CA THR A 90 42.03 -9.92 -3.24
C THR A 90 42.35 -11.42 -3.38
N GLU A 91 41.42 -12.23 -3.89
CA GLU A 91 41.69 -13.65 -4.17
C GLU A 91 42.61 -13.84 -5.38
N ALA A 92 42.41 -13.04 -6.43
CA ALA A 92 43.28 -13.02 -7.61
C ALA A 92 44.72 -12.65 -7.24
N GLU A 93 44.91 -11.65 -6.38
CA GLU A 93 46.21 -11.25 -5.84
C GLU A 93 46.88 -12.37 -5.03
N LYS A 94 46.12 -13.02 -4.14
CA LYS A 94 46.60 -14.18 -3.35
C LYS A 94 46.97 -15.36 -4.24
N LYS A 95 46.30 -15.54 -5.38
CA LYS A 95 46.64 -16.58 -6.37
C LYS A 95 47.92 -16.23 -7.12
N ALA A 96 48.05 -15.01 -7.61
CA ALA A 96 49.27 -14.53 -8.27
C ALA A 96 50.51 -14.69 -7.36
N ALA A 97 50.39 -14.35 -6.07
CA ALA A 97 51.47 -14.54 -5.11
C ALA A 97 51.83 -16.02 -4.89
N ARG A 98 50.85 -16.93 -4.91
CA ARG A 98 51.08 -18.38 -4.83
C ARG A 98 51.76 -18.91 -6.08
N ASP A 99 51.29 -18.51 -7.25
CA ASP A 99 51.86 -18.95 -8.53
C ASP A 99 53.31 -18.47 -8.69
N ALA A 100 53.61 -17.24 -8.27
CA ALA A 100 54.98 -16.72 -8.23
C ALA A 100 55.89 -17.54 -7.29
N LYS A 101 55.40 -17.90 -6.08
CA LYS A 101 56.13 -18.78 -5.16
C LYS A 101 56.34 -20.17 -5.74
N TYR A 102 55.33 -20.72 -6.41
CA TYR A 102 55.40 -22.04 -7.02
C TYR A 102 56.40 -22.05 -8.19
N ALA A 103 56.39 -21.02 -9.03
CA ALA A 103 57.35 -20.83 -10.10
C ALA A 103 58.79 -20.72 -9.57
N ALA A 104 59.01 -19.90 -8.53
CA ALA A 104 60.32 -19.75 -7.89
C ALA A 104 60.82 -21.07 -7.27
N ARG A 105 59.93 -21.84 -6.62
CA ARG A 105 60.28 -23.17 -6.09
C ARG A 105 60.63 -24.15 -7.21
N LYS A 106 59.86 -24.16 -8.31
CA LYS A 106 60.09 -25.03 -9.46
C LYS A 106 61.43 -24.70 -10.13
N ALA A 107 61.77 -23.42 -10.26
CA ALA A 107 63.05 -22.96 -10.81
C ALA A 107 64.27 -23.36 -9.97
N ARG A 108 64.10 -23.62 -8.66
CA ARG A 108 65.17 -24.13 -7.77
C ARG A 108 65.30 -25.66 -7.76
N LYS A 109 64.30 -26.38 -8.26
CA LYS A 109 64.27 -27.85 -8.32
C LYS A 109 64.63 -28.41 -9.70
N LYS A 110 64.60 -27.56 -10.72
CA LYS A 110 65.34 -27.77 -11.97
C LYS A 110 66.80 -27.38 -11.73
#